data_AF-A0A3R6Q629-F1
#
_entry.id   AF-A0A3R6Q629-F1
#
_cell.length_a   1.000
_cell.length_b   1.000
_cell.length_c   1.000
_cell.angle_alpha   90.00
_cell.angle_beta   90.00
_cell.angle_gamma   90.00
#
_symmetry.space_group_name_H-M   'P 1'
#
loop_
_entity.id
_entity.type
_entity.pdbx_description
1 polymer ?
#
loop_
_entity_poly.entity_id
_entity_poly.type
_entity_poly.pdbx_seq_one_letter_code
_entity_poly.pdbx_strand_id
1 'polypeptide(L)' 'MKKKQKKQKKVLYGEFGSFCIDFAKYMATGVVITTLLKDLEGQNTLIYWGGLGLVSGFLFIGLLFIKLKED' A
#
# COMPACT_ATOMS: atom_id res chain seq x y z
N MET A 1 2.24 -33.85 3.99
CA MET A 1 2.47 -32.56 4.69
C MET A 1 2.76 -31.35 3.78
N LYS A 2 3.49 -31.47 2.66
CA LYS A 2 3.91 -30.32 1.82
C LYS A 2 2.77 -29.48 1.20
N LYS A 3 1.59 -30.06 0.89
CA LYS A 3 0.44 -29.35 0.29
C LYS A 3 -0.26 -28.36 1.23
N LYS A 4 -0.36 -28.67 2.54
CA LYS A 4 -0.99 -27.78 3.54
C LYS A 4 -0.16 -26.51 3.77
N GLN A 5 1.17 -26.62 3.76
CA GLN A 5 2.06 -25.45 3.90
C GLN A 5 2.00 -24.49 2.70
N LYS A 6 1.90 -25.00 1.46
CA LYS A 6 1.72 -24.14 0.28
C LYS A 6 0.41 -23.35 0.33
N LYS A 7 -0.67 -23.96 0.82
CA LYS A 7 -1.99 -23.33 0.95
C LYS A 7 -1.98 -22.21 2.01
N GLN A 8 -1.35 -22.45 3.17
CA GLN A 8 -1.13 -21.44 4.22
C GLN A 8 -0.33 -20.23 3.70
N LYS A 9 0.77 -20.47 2.98
CA LYS A 9 1.58 -19.39 2.41
C LYS A 9 0.77 -18.53 1.43
N LYS A 10 -0.01 -19.13 0.53
CA LYS A 10 -0.91 -18.38 -0.38
C LYS A 10 -1.91 -17.50 0.37
N VAL A 11 -2.53 -17.99 1.44
CA VAL A 11 -3.46 -17.19 2.26
C VAL A 11 -2.74 -15.99 2.88
N LEU A 12 -1.56 -16.22 3.47
CA LEU A 12 -0.74 -15.18 4.09
C LEU A 12 -0.33 -14.08 3.07
N TYR A 13 0.05 -14.46 1.85
CA TYR A 13 0.41 -13.50 0.80
C TYR A 13 -0.77 -12.58 0.40
N GLY A 14 -2.00 -13.12 0.36
CA GLY A 14 -3.18 -12.30 0.06
C GLY A 14 -3.62 -11.42 1.22
N GLU A 15 -3.49 -11.90 2.45
CA GLU A 15 -3.83 -11.11 3.63
C GLU A 15 -2.84 -9.95 3.81
N PHE A 16 -1.55 -10.19 3.55
CA PHE A 16 -0.51 -9.17 3.53
C PHE A 16 -0.70 -8.17 2.38
N GLY A 17 -1.04 -8.66 1.18
CA GLY A 17 -1.35 -7.79 0.04
C GLY A 17 -2.59 -6.92 0.27
N SER A 18 -3.64 -7.48 0.87
CA SER A 18 -4.84 -6.73 1.26
C SER A 18 -4.53 -5.69 2.34
N PHE A 19 -3.68 -6.04 3.31
CA PHE A 19 -3.19 -5.09 4.32
C PHE A 19 -2.38 -3.95 3.68
N CYS A 20 -1.47 -4.24 2.75
CA CYS A 20 -0.70 -3.22 2.05
C CYS A 20 -1.58 -2.26 1.24
N ILE A 21 -2.64 -2.76 0.61
CA ILE A 21 -3.60 -1.93 -0.14
C ILE A 21 -4.40 -1.05 0.82
N ASP A 22 -4.87 -1.61 1.92
CA ASP A 22 -5.62 -0.87 2.94
C ASP A 22 -4.74 0.23 3.57
N PHE A 23 -3.48 -0.09 3.85
CA PHE A 23 -2.47 0.87 4.33
C PHE A 23 -2.19 1.97 3.30
N ALA A 24 -2.09 1.63 2.01
CA ALA A 24 -1.93 2.62 0.94
C ALA A 24 -3.11 3.59 0.87
N LYS A 25 -4.33 3.11 1.10
CA LYS A 25 -5.55 3.94 1.14
C LYS A 25 -5.51 4.93 2.31
N TYR A 26 -5.11 4.48 3.50
CA TYR A 26 -4.94 5.37 4.65
C TYR A 26 -3.83 6.38 4.45
N MET A 27 -2.70 5.96 3.87
CA MET A 27 -1.60 6.85 3.49
C MET A 27 -2.04 7.92 2.48
N ALA A 28 -2.79 7.55 1.44
CA ALA A 28 -3.33 8.50 0.47
C ALA A 28 -4.25 9.53 1.13
N THR A 29 -5.09 9.09 2.07
CA THR A 29 -5.95 9.99 2.85
C THR A 29 -5.11 10.94 3.69
N GLY A 30 -4.06 10.43 4.35
CA GLY A 30 -3.09 11.24 5.09
C GLY A 30 -2.46 12.32 4.22
N VAL A 31 -1.92 11.93 3.05
CA VAL A 31 -1.33 12.86 2.07
C VAL A 31 -2.30 13.96 1.69
N VAL A 32 -3.56 13.62 1.35
CA VAL A 32 -4.58 14.61 1.00
C VAL A 32 -4.87 15.56 2.17
N ILE A 33 -5.04 15.04 3.39
CA ILE A 33 -5.26 15.88 4.57
C ILE A 33 -4.06 16.80 4.80
N THR A 34 -2.84 16.27 4.77
CA THR A 34 -1.61 17.03 4.99
C THR A 34 -1.42 18.14 3.95
N THR A 35 -1.84 17.92 2.70
CA THR A 35 -1.79 18.96 1.65
C THR A 35 -2.83 20.07 1.82
N LEU A 36 -3.91 19.81 2.56
CA LEU A 36 -4.94 20.82 2.89
C LEU A 36 -4.56 21.67 4.11
N LEU A 37 -3.55 21.25 4.89
CA LEU A 37 -3.03 22.06 5.98
C LEU A 37 -2.20 23.22 5.40
N LYS A 38 -2.71 24.44 5.58
CA LYS A 38 -2.06 25.69 5.16
C LYS A 38 -0.66 25.90 5.76
N ASP A 39 -0.36 25.25 6.88
CA ASP A 39 0.97 25.31 7.52
C ASP A 39 2.06 24.68 6.64
N LEU A 40 1.68 23.79 5.71
CA LEU A 40 2.56 23.02 4.85
C LEU A 40 2.52 23.45 3.38
N GLU A 41 1.88 24.57 3.07
CA GLU A 41 1.62 25.05 1.70
C GLU A 41 2.92 25.22 0.88
N GLY A 42 4.04 25.56 1.53
CA GLY A 42 5.37 25.64 0.93
C GLY A 42 6.05 24.29 0.65
N GLN A 43 5.59 23.20 1.26
CA GLN A 43 6.07 21.83 1.06
C GLN A 43 5.08 20.93 0.33
N ASN A 44 3.94 21.48 -0.12
CA ASN A 44 2.89 20.72 -0.82
C ASN A 44 3.43 19.90 -2.00
N THR A 45 4.36 20.45 -2.79
CA THR A 45 4.99 19.71 -3.89
C THR A 45 5.73 18.47 -3.42
N LEU A 46 6.47 18.57 -2.30
CA LEU A 46 7.20 17.44 -1.72
C LEU A 46 6.25 16.39 -1.15
N ILE A 47 5.17 16.82 -0.52
CA ILE A 47 4.15 15.95 0.07
C ILE A 47 3.36 15.23 -1.02
N TYR A 48 3.01 15.91 -2.11
CA TYR A 48 2.37 15.28 -3.26
C TYR A 48 3.29 14.27 -3.95
N TRP A 49 4.51 14.66 -4.32
CA TRP A 49 5.43 13.74 -5.00
C TRP A 49 5.87 12.58 -4.11
N GLY A 50 6.20 12.86 -2.85
CA GLY A 50 6.57 11.84 -1.87
C GLY A 50 5.40 10.92 -1.52
N GLY A 51 4.22 11.50 -1.27
CA GLY A 51 3.00 10.76 -0.97
C GLY A 51 2.53 9.89 -2.13
N LEU A 52 2.54 10.42 -3.36
CA LEU A 52 2.13 9.69 -4.56
C LEU A 52 3.12 8.58 -4.91
N GLY A 53 4.42 8.82 -4.73
CA GLY A 53 5.46 7.78 -4.82
C GLY A 53 5.24 6.66 -3.80
N LEU A 54 5.01 7.00 -2.53
CA LEU A 54 4.82 6.04 -1.45
C LEU A 54 3.53 5.21 -1.63
N VAL A 55 2.41 5.88 -1.96
CA VAL A 55 1.11 5.24 -2.20
C VAL A 55 1.17 4.33 -3.41
N SER A 56 1.77 4.77 -4.51
CA SER A 56 1.92 3.94 -5.71
C SER A 56 2.81 2.71 -5.46
N GLY A 57 3.90 2.88 -4.71
CA GLY A 57 4.79 1.79 -4.32
C GLY A 57 4.08 0.73 -3.45
N PHE A 58 3.37 1.17 -2.42
CA PHE A 58 2.61 0.25 -1.54
C PHE A 58 1.45 -0.43 -2.27
N LEU A 59 0.75 0.28 -3.16
CA LEU A 59 -0.27 -0.33 -4.02
C LEU A 59 0.33 -1.38 -4.95
N PHE A 60 1.46 -1.08 -5.61
CA PHE A 60 2.10 -1.98 -6.54
C PHE A 60 2.62 -3.25 -5.85
N ILE A 61 3.22 -3.10 -4.68
CA ILE A 61 3.67 -4.23 -3.84
C ILE A 61 2.47 -5.05 -3.35
N GLY A 62 1.41 -4.40 -2.88
CA GLY A 62 0.18 -5.06 -2.43
C GLY A 62 -0.49 -5.87 -3.56
N LEU A 63 -0.59 -5.28 -4.75
CA LEU A 63 -1.10 -5.95 -5.96
C LEU A 63 -0.21 -7.11 -6.41
N LEU A 64 1.12 -6.97 -6.37
CA LEU A 64 2.06 -8.05 -6.66
C LEU A 64 1.88 -9.23 -5.70
N PHE A 65 1.73 -8.96 -4.40
CA PHE A 65 1.50 -9.98 -3.38
C PHE A 65 0.16 -10.70 -3.56
N ILE A 66 -0.90 -9.97 -3.94
CA ILE A 66 -2.19 -10.59 -4.29
C ILE A 66 -2.05 -11.47 -5.53
N LYS A 67 -1.36 -11.00 -6.57
CA LYS A 67 -1.14 -11.76 -7.80
C LYS A 67 -0.33 -13.04 -7.55
N LEU A 68 0.70 -12.96 -6.71
CA LEU A 68 1.50 -14.11 -6.25
C LEU A 68 0.73 -15.14 -5.40
N LYS A 69 -0.41 -14.75 -4.81
CA LYS A 69 -1.33 -15.71 -4.17
C LYS A 69 -2.17 -16.45 -5.21
N GLU A 70 -2.60 -15.75 -6.25
CA GLU A 70 -3.49 -16.28 -7.28
C GLU A 70 -2.78 -17.35 -8.13
N ASP A 71 -1.55 -17.08 -8.59
CA ASP A 71 -0.62 -18.04 -9.21
C ASP A 71 -0.15 -19.14 -8.25
#